data_AF-A0ABD2VZH3-F1
#
_entry.id   AF-A0ABD2VZH3-F1
#
_cell.length_a   1.000
_cell.length_b   1.000
_cell.length_c   1.000
_cell.angle_alpha   90.00
_cell.angle_beta   90.00
_cell.angle_gamma   90.00
#
_symmetry.space_group_name_H-M   'P 1'
#
loop_
_entity.id
_entity.type
_entity.pdbx_description
1 polymer ?
#
loop_
_entity_poly.entity_id
_entity_poly.type
_entity_poly.pdbx_seq_one_letter_code
_entity_poly.pdbx_strand_id
1 'polypeptide(L)'
;MKVVLFAALAVCAVSVTQGTQFLSQCNDGETHDACAARVAAQFQNQCVQVIPGDAVSVLTCDTANCGENTKLVDGDRTKPYPGCCPTCAIVDPSKPAQSTIVG
;
A
#
# COMPACT_ATOMS: atom_id res chain seq x y z
N MET A 1 -20.89 -28.32 -15.36
CA MET A 1 -21.92 -27.38 -14.84
C MET A 1 -21.33 -25.98 -14.89
N LYS A 2 -21.94 -25.09 -15.69
CA LYS A 2 -21.52 -23.68 -15.82
C LYS A 2 -21.99 -22.93 -14.58
N VAL A 3 -21.06 -22.55 -13.70
CA VAL A 3 -21.36 -21.58 -12.66
C VAL A 3 -21.12 -20.21 -13.27
N VAL A 4 -22.21 -19.64 -13.80
CA VAL A 4 -22.27 -18.23 -14.20
C VAL A 4 -22.59 -17.45 -12.94
N LEU A 5 -21.59 -16.77 -12.35
CA LEU A 5 -21.78 -15.85 -11.24
C LEU A 5 -21.84 -14.42 -11.79
N PHE A 6 -23.05 -13.95 -12.09
CA PHE A 6 -23.32 -12.51 -12.19
C PHE A 6 -23.95 -12.07 -10.88
N ALA A 7 -23.14 -11.50 -9.99
CA ALA A 7 -23.62 -10.68 -8.89
C ALA A 7 -22.65 -9.51 -8.75
N ALA A 8 -23.15 -8.34 -9.11
CA ALA A 8 -22.52 -7.05 -8.95
C ALA A 8 -22.15 -6.82 -7.48
N LEU A 9 -20.87 -6.96 -7.17
CA LEU A 9 -20.27 -6.21 -6.10
C LEU A 9 -19.35 -5.21 -6.79
N ALA A 10 -19.72 -3.94 -6.74
CA ALA A 10 -18.75 -2.86 -6.75
C ALA A 10 -17.88 -3.02 -5.49
N VAL A 11 -17.11 -4.11 -5.42
CA VAL A 11 -15.91 -4.13 -4.63
C VAL A 11 -15.06 -3.09 -5.32
N CYS A 12 -14.85 -1.95 -4.66
CA CYS A 12 -13.70 -1.12 -4.93
C CYS A 12 -12.46 -2.00 -4.72
N ALA A 13 -12.19 -2.91 -5.67
CA ALA A 13 -10.93 -3.61 -5.82
C ALA A 13 -9.95 -2.58 -6.37
N VAL A 14 -9.78 -1.51 -5.59
CA VAL A 14 -8.58 -0.71 -5.66
C VAL A 14 -7.56 -1.65 -5.04
N SER A 15 -6.80 -2.33 -5.88
CA SER A 15 -5.62 -3.07 -5.46
C SER A 15 -4.69 -2.04 -4.82
N VAL A 16 -4.84 -1.84 -3.51
CA VAL A 16 -3.89 -1.03 -2.75
C VAL A 16 -2.61 -1.82 -2.77
N THR A 17 -1.51 -1.18 -3.17
CA THR A 17 -0.17 -1.72 -3.05
C THR A 17 0.21 -1.79 -1.58
N GLN A 18 -0.44 -2.67 -0.80
CA GLN A 18 -0.04 -2.95 0.57
C GLN A 18 1.36 -3.53 0.50
N GLY A 19 2.34 -2.75 0.95
CA GLY A 19 3.71 -3.02 0.58
C GLY A 19 4.58 -3.65 1.63
N THR A 20 5.83 -3.81 1.21
CA THR A 20 6.92 -4.46 1.93
C THR A 20 7.05 -3.90 3.35
N GLN A 21 7.07 -4.81 4.33
CA GLN A 21 7.38 -4.53 5.72
C GLN A 21 8.86 -4.76 5.98
N PHE A 22 9.54 -3.79 6.59
CA PHE A 22 10.85 -4.02 7.18
C PHE A 22 10.90 -3.54 8.63
N LEU A 23 11.84 -4.10 9.37
CA LEU A 23 12.09 -3.80 10.77
C LEU A 23 13.28 -2.85 10.88
N SER A 24 13.11 -1.75 11.59
CA SER A 24 14.19 -0.86 12.01
C SER A 24 14.47 -1.08 13.50
N GLN A 25 15.73 -1.32 13.84
CA GLN A 25 16.12 -1.51 15.23
C GLN A 25 16.20 -0.16 15.97
N CYS A 26 15.84 -0.18 17.24
CA CYS A 26 16.04 0.94 18.15
C CYS A 26 17.47 0.93 18.69
N ASN A 27 18.00 2.11 18.99
CA ASN A 27 19.30 2.22 19.63
C ASN A 27 19.20 1.80 21.10
N ASP A 28 20.30 1.33 21.69
CA ASP A 28 20.36 0.95 23.10
C ASP A 28 19.94 2.12 24.00
N GLY A 29 18.94 1.89 24.87
CA GLY A 29 18.42 2.90 25.79
C GLY A 29 17.49 3.95 25.17
N GLU A 30 17.19 3.86 23.86
CA GLU A 30 16.20 4.70 23.19
C GLU A 30 14.78 4.25 23.56
N THR A 31 13.88 5.20 23.85
CA THR A 31 12.46 4.86 24.07
C THR A 31 11.80 4.48 22.75
N HIS A 32 10.76 3.63 22.79
CA HIS A 32 10.04 3.23 21.58
C HIS A 32 9.47 4.42 20.80
N ASP A 33 8.99 5.46 21.50
CA ASP A 33 8.48 6.68 20.86
C ASP A 33 9.58 7.49 20.18
N ALA A 34 10.75 7.62 20.81
CA ALA A 34 11.90 8.31 20.23
C ALA A 34 12.42 7.56 18.98
N CYS A 35 12.48 6.24 19.07
CA CYS A 35 12.83 5.36 17.97
C CYS A 35 11.84 5.50 16.80
N ALA A 36 10.54 5.44 17.07
CA ALA A 36 9.51 5.62 16.05
C ALA A 36 9.56 7.01 15.40
N ALA A 37 9.78 8.07 16.18
CA ALA A 37 9.92 9.43 15.64
C ALA A 37 11.16 9.57 14.75
N ARG A 38 12.31 9.01 15.16
CA ARG A 38 13.53 8.98 14.36
C ARG A 38 13.33 8.24 13.05
N VAL A 39 12.70 7.06 13.10
CA VAL A 39 12.40 6.27 11.90
C VAL A 39 11.42 7.02 11.01
N ALA A 40 10.34 7.59 11.55
CA ALA A 40 9.39 8.39 10.78
C ALA A 40 10.05 9.59 10.06
N ALA A 41 11.03 10.24 10.69
CA ALA A 41 11.78 11.34 10.07
C ALA A 41 12.57 10.92 8.81
N GLN A 42 13.02 9.66 8.74
CA GLN A 42 13.69 9.11 7.54
C GLN A 42 12.74 8.99 6.35
N PHE A 43 11.44 8.84 6.61
CA PHE A 43 10.40 8.59 5.61
C PHE A 43 9.41 9.74 5.45
N GLN A 44 9.70 10.93 5.99
CA GLN A 44 8.78 12.08 6.04
C GLN A 44 8.20 12.52 4.68
N ASN A 45 8.86 12.19 3.57
CA ASN A 45 8.42 12.51 2.20
C ASN A 45 7.87 11.28 1.44
N GLN A 46 7.66 10.16 2.13
CA GLN A 46 7.20 8.91 1.55
C GLN A 46 5.83 8.52 2.11
N CYS A 47 5.07 7.74 1.34
CA CYS A 47 3.82 7.16 1.83
C CYS A 47 4.14 5.90 2.61
N VAL A 48 4.27 6.02 3.93
CA VAL A 48 4.58 4.89 4.82
C VAL A 48 3.69 4.89 6.04
N GLN A 49 3.59 3.74 6.69
CA GLN A 49 3.07 3.63 8.05
C GLN A 49 4.19 3.13 8.97
N VAL A 50 4.49 3.92 10.00
CA VAL A 50 5.46 3.56 11.04
C VAL A 50 4.68 3.04 12.25
N ILE A 51 5.00 1.82 12.68
CA ILE A 51 4.34 1.14 13.79
C ILE A 51 5.38 0.95 14.90
N PRO A 52 5.22 1.60 16.06
CA PRO A 52 6.14 1.47 17.19
C PRO A 52 6.07 0.07 17.80
N GLY A 53 7.19 -0.40 18.34
CA GLY A 53 7.36 -1.68 19.03
C GLY A 53 8.81 -1.85 19.47
N ASP A 54 9.16 -3.03 19.99
CA ASP A 54 10.56 -3.36 20.36
C ASP A 54 11.52 -3.22 19.16
N ALA A 55 11.00 -3.46 17.96
CA ALA A 55 11.54 -2.96 16.70
C ALA A 55 10.46 -2.18 15.97
N VAL A 56 10.83 -1.08 15.33
CA VAL A 56 9.88 -0.25 14.58
C VAL A 56 9.59 -0.93 13.25
N SER A 57 8.32 -1.24 12.99
CA SER A 57 7.90 -1.74 11.68
C SER A 57 7.56 -0.58 10.76
N VAL A 58 8.05 -0.62 9.53
CA VAL A 58 7.72 0.35 8.49
C VAL A 58 7.02 -0.38 7.35
N LEU A 59 5.77 0.00 7.08
CA LEU A 59 5.02 -0.43 5.92
C LEU A 59 5.19 0.61 4.81
N THR A 60 5.58 0.16 3.63
CA THR A 60 5.74 1.02 2.45
C THR A 60 4.69 0.68 1.40
N CYS A 61 4.60 1.46 0.33
CA CYS A 61 3.81 1.09 -0.84
C CYS A 61 4.64 0.20 -1.76
N ASP A 62 4.10 -0.94 -2.18
CA ASP A 62 4.71 -1.73 -3.26
C ASP A 62 4.49 -1.06 -4.62
N THR A 63 5.21 -1.56 -5.63
CA THR A 63 4.98 -1.11 -7.00
C THR A 63 3.85 -1.93 -7.62
N ALA A 64 2.77 -1.29 -8.06
CA ALA A 64 1.78 -1.94 -8.89
C ALA A 64 2.23 -1.98 -10.34
N ASN A 65 2.22 -3.16 -10.96
CA ASN A 65 2.26 -3.30 -12.40
C ASN A 65 0.82 -3.42 -12.93
N CYS A 66 0.33 -2.35 -13.55
CA CYS A 66 -1.01 -2.29 -14.12
C CYS A 66 -1.03 -3.02 -15.47
N GLY A 67 -1.76 -4.14 -15.51
CA GLY A 67 -1.94 -4.96 -16.69
C GLY A 67 -3.15 -4.53 -17.53
N GLU A 68 -3.70 -5.46 -18.29
CA GLU A 68 -4.81 -5.20 -19.21
C GLU A 68 -6.00 -4.52 -18.50
N ASN A 69 -6.59 -3.53 -19.17
CA ASN A 69 -7.76 -2.76 -18.72
C ASN A 69 -7.60 -2.08 -17.34
N THR A 70 -6.37 -1.83 -16.91
CA THR A 70 -6.10 -1.01 -15.73
C THR A 70 -5.17 0.14 -16.08
N LYS A 71 -5.21 1.20 -15.25
CA LYS A 71 -4.35 2.36 -15.37
C LYS A 71 -3.80 2.71 -13.99
N LEU A 72 -2.51 3.06 -13.95
CA LEU A 72 -1.90 3.58 -12.74
C LEU A 72 -2.53 4.93 -12.36
N VAL A 73 -2.95 5.02 -11.12
CA VAL A 73 -3.48 6.23 -10.49
C VAL A 73 -2.59 6.55 -9.29
N ASP A 74 -2.03 7.75 -9.29
CA ASP A 74 -1.21 8.22 -8.17
C ASP A 74 -2.04 8.28 -6.89
N GLY A 75 -1.42 7.90 -5.78
CA GLY A 75 -2.03 8.01 -4.47
C GLY A 75 -2.18 9.46 -4.02
N ASP A 76 -3.20 9.72 -3.19
CA ASP A 76 -3.43 11.04 -2.63
C ASP A 76 -2.45 11.29 -1.48
N ARG A 77 -1.40 12.07 -1.75
CA ARG A 77 -0.33 12.39 -0.78
C ARG A 77 -0.82 13.14 0.45
N THR A 78 -2.05 13.66 0.45
CA THR A 78 -2.64 14.30 1.64
C THR A 78 -3.27 13.28 2.60
N LYS A 79 -3.46 12.04 2.17
CA LYS A 79 -4.03 10.97 2.98
C LYS A 79 -2.94 10.15 3.68
N PRO A 80 -3.23 9.56 4.84
CA PRO A 80 -2.33 8.61 5.47
C PRO A 80 -2.20 7.34 4.63
N TYR A 81 -1.14 6.57 4.88
CA TYR A 81 -1.04 5.20 4.37
C TYR A 81 -2.27 4.36 4.77
N PRO A 82 -2.81 3.49 3.90
CA PRO A 82 -2.35 3.21 2.53
C PRO A 82 -2.98 4.12 1.45
N GLY A 83 -3.78 5.14 1.83
CA GLY A 83 -4.48 6.02 0.90
C GLY A 83 -3.58 6.92 0.03
N CYS A 84 -2.34 7.15 0.45
CA CYS A 84 -1.32 7.82 -0.34
C CYS A 84 -0.53 6.91 -1.28
N CYS A 85 -0.83 5.61 -1.31
CA CYS A 85 -0.18 4.67 -2.22
C CYS A 85 -0.78 4.73 -3.63
N PRO A 86 0.03 4.56 -4.69
CA PRO A 86 -0.46 4.41 -6.04
C PRO A 86 -1.26 3.12 -6.19
N THR A 87 -2.19 3.10 -7.14
CA THR A 87 -3.10 1.96 -7.36
C THR A 87 -3.36 1.75 -8.84
N CYS A 88 -3.80 0.55 -9.22
CA CYS A 88 -4.31 0.30 -10.57
C CYS A 88 -5.84 0.43 -10.57
N ALA A 89 -6.35 1.48 -11.22
CA ALA A 89 -7.78 1.66 -11.40
C ALA A 89 -8.25 0.95 -12.68
N ILE A 90 -9.44 0.35 -12.63
CA ILE A 90 -10.08 -0.27 -13.79
C ILE A 90 -10.53 0.84 -14.76
N VAL A 91 -10.19 0.70 -16.04
CA VAL A 91 -10.57 1.67 -17.10
C VAL A 91 -12.00 1.44 -17.57
N ASP A 92 -12.35 0.18 -17.84
CA ASP A 92 -13.68 -0.23 -18.28
C ASP A 92 -14.22 -1.37 -17.38
N PRO A 93 -15.20 -1.12 -16.52
CA PRO A 93 -15.72 -2.13 -15.59
C PRO A 93 -16.44 -3.29 -16.29
N SER A 94 -16.72 -3.18 -17.59
CA SER A 94 -17.33 -4.26 -18.38
C SER A 94 -16.32 -5.26 -18.94
N LYS A 95 -15.01 -4.98 -18.82
CA LYS A 95 -13.93 -5.82 -19.35
C LYS A 95 -13.10 -6.44 -18.22
N PRO A 96 -12.50 -7.62 -18.44
CA PRO A 96 -11.53 -8.19 -17.50
C PRO A 96 -10.40 -7.20 -17.23
N ALA A 97 -9.95 -7.12 -15.99
CA ALA A 97 -8.87 -6.24 -15.56
C ALA A 97 -7.79 -7.04 -14.85
N GLN A 98 -6.53 -6.67 -15.04
CA GLN A 98 -5.39 -7.34 -14.42
C GLN A 98 -4.45 -6.34 -13.76
N SER A 99 -3.98 -6.66 -12.57
CA SER A 99 -2.91 -5.94 -11.89
C SER A 99 -2.06 -6.93 -11.11
N THR A 100 -0.75 -6.72 -11.07
CA THR A 100 0.17 -7.52 -10.28
C THR A 100 0.92 -6.61 -9.32
N ILE A 101 1.14 -7.07 -8.09
CA ILE A 101 2.01 -6.38 -7.13
C ILE A 101 3.43 -6.90 -7.32
N VAL A 102 4.40 -6.00 -7.43
CA VAL A 102 5.83 -6.32 -7.45
C VAL A 102 6.43 -5.75 -6.17
N GLY A 103 6.80 -6.64 -5.25
CA GLY A 103 7.54 -6.37 -4.02
C GLY A 103 8.96 -6.88 -4.12
#